data_AF-Q0VHI0-F1
#
_entry.id   AF-Q0VHI0-F1
#
_cell.length_a   1.000
_cell.length_b   1.000
_cell.length_c   1.000
_cell.angle_alpha   90.00
_cell.angle_beta   90.00
_cell.angle_gamma   90.00
#
_symmetry.space_group_name_H-M   'P 1'
#
loop_
_entity.id
_entity.type
_entity.pdbx_description
1 polymer ?
#
loop_
_entity_poly.entity_id
_entity_poly.type
_entity_poly.pdbx_seq_one_letter_code
_entity_poly.pdbx_strand_id
1 'polypeptide(L)'
;MENPGLTRHQVFTLCPPEHGPPMMSTHHDAEDIHGPTVARQTELWLRLMGAGPQPPTSSLTLDRDRDRIFLEQDQGRARLTLARRLPVPQRQSTLLRLLQLLQPEAGGGIPLRAWLAGDALWISAAAPPDSGAEQWRELARRQRRLLDRVMENPHENGQ
;
A
#
# COMPACT_ATOMS: atom_id res chain seq x y z
N MET A 1 -39.32 19.33 40.59
CA MET A 1 -38.65 18.55 41.66
C MET A 1 -37.16 18.51 41.34
N GLU A 2 -36.43 19.33 42.09
CA GLU A 2 -35.06 19.23 42.61
C GLU A 2 -33.98 18.38 41.89
N ASN A 3 -32.89 19.07 41.53
CA ASN A 3 -31.47 18.62 41.54
C ASN A 3 -31.00 18.42 43.02
N PRO A 4 -29.80 17.91 43.39
CA PRO A 4 -28.65 17.36 42.65
C PRO A 4 -28.01 16.11 43.34
N GLY A 5 -26.88 15.58 42.83
CA GLY A 5 -26.11 14.53 43.53
C GLY A 5 -24.68 14.34 43.00
N LEU A 6 -23.75 15.12 43.56
CA LEU A 6 -22.30 15.11 43.32
C LEU A 6 -21.59 14.25 44.39
N THR A 7 -20.35 13.81 44.09
CA THR A 7 -19.27 13.34 45.02
C THR A 7 -19.47 11.94 45.64
N ARG A 8 -18.48 11.05 45.86
CA ARG A 8 -17.07 11.12 46.31
C ARG A 8 -16.52 9.67 46.18
N HIS A 9 -15.31 9.35 45.71
CA HIS A 9 -14.05 9.35 46.48
C HIS A 9 -12.90 8.96 45.54
N GLN A 10 -11.99 9.88 45.23
CA GLN A 10 -10.62 9.53 44.85
C GLN A 10 -9.80 9.38 46.14
N VAL A 11 -9.17 8.23 46.31
CA VAL A 11 -8.21 7.99 47.40
C VAL A 11 -6.84 8.42 46.89
N PHE A 12 -6.30 9.47 47.51
CA PHE A 12 -4.89 9.81 47.48
C PHE A 12 -4.10 8.74 48.23
N THR A 13 -2.99 8.29 47.66
CA THR A 13 -1.89 7.74 48.46
C THR A 13 -0.62 8.47 48.05
N LEU A 14 -0.22 9.40 48.91
CA LEU A 14 1.12 10.01 48.94
C LEU A 14 1.97 9.18 49.90
N CYS A 15 3.16 8.77 49.49
CA CYS A 15 4.32 8.68 50.38
C CYS A 15 5.63 8.80 49.57
N PRO A 16 6.69 9.41 50.13
CA PRO A 16 7.67 10.20 49.37
C PRO A 16 9.10 9.59 49.49
N PRO A 17 10.23 10.33 49.35
CA PRO A 17 11.29 9.99 48.40
C PRO A 17 12.61 9.53 49.04
N GLU A 18 13.40 8.70 48.36
CA GLU A 18 14.80 8.48 48.73
C GLU A 18 15.75 8.77 47.56
N HIS A 19 16.75 9.61 47.85
CA HIS A 19 17.83 10.03 46.96
C HIS A 19 18.84 8.91 46.74
N GLY A 20 19.09 8.56 45.47
CA GLY A 20 20.29 7.85 45.03
C GLY A 20 20.91 8.59 43.84
N PRO A 21 22.25 8.68 43.71
CA PRO A 21 22.91 9.50 42.70
C PRO A 21 22.76 8.92 41.28
N PRO A 22 22.81 9.76 40.23
CA PRO A 22 22.59 9.31 38.86
C PRO A 22 23.81 8.54 38.34
N MET A 23 23.64 7.25 38.04
CA MET A 23 24.56 6.56 37.13
C MET A 23 24.30 7.08 35.71
N MET A 24 25.36 7.59 35.09
CA MET A 24 25.44 7.80 33.64
C MET A 24 25.24 6.46 32.94
N SER A 25 23.99 6.12 32.61
CA SER A 25 23.73 5.22 31.50
C SER A 25 24.05 6.00 30.24
N THR A 26 25.24 5.73 29.69
CA THR A 26 25.61 6.07 28.33
C THR A 26 24.47 5.62 27.42
N HIS A 27 23.76 6.60 26.84
CA HIS A 27 22.99 6.40 25.63
C HIS A 27 23.95 5.76 24.63
N HIS A 28 23.86 4.44 24.48
CA HIS A 28 24.26 3.80 23.25
C HIS A 28 23.19 4.26 22.26
N ASP A 29 23.47 5.37 21.59
CA ASP A 29 22.86 5.70 20.31
C ASP A 29 23.19 4.52 19.40
N ALA A 30 22.32 3.51 19.46
CA ALA A 30 22.19 2.55 18.39
C ALA A 30 21.77 3.41 17.20
N GLU A 31 22.75 3.77 16.37
CA GLU A 31 22.51 4.26 15.03
C GLU A 31 21.54 3.28 14.41
N ASP A 32 20.28 3.72 14.34
CA ASP A 32 19.27 3.08 13.56
C ASP A 32 19.82 3.05 12.13
N ILE A 33 20.34 1.89 11.74
CA ILE A 33 20.45 1.46 10.35
C ILE A 33 19.02 1.22 9.86
N HIS A 34 18.16 2.23 10.02
CA HIS A 34 16.80 2.22 9.55
C HIS A 34 16.90 2.49 8.06
N GLY A 35 16.54 1.46 7.30
CA GLY A 35 16.15 1.65 5.91
C GLY A 35 15.26 2.89 5.78
N PRO A 36 15.31 3.58 4.64
CA PRO A 36 14.56 4.80 4.42
C PRO A 36 13.11 4.67 4.89
N THR A 37 12.66 5.60 5.73
CA THR A 37 11.32 5.58 6.34
C THR A 37 10.24 5.40 5.28
N VAL A 38 9.12 4.77 5.64
CA VAL A 38 7.98 4.52 4.72
C VAL A 38 7.57 5.79 3.97
N ALA A 39 7.57 6.94 4.66
CA ALA A 39 7.31 8.24 4.06
C ALA A 39 8.28 8.59 2.93
N ARG A 40 9.59 8.40 3.16
CA ARG A 40 10.63 8.65 2.16
C ARG A 40 10.52 7.71 0.96
N GLN A 41 10.20 6.44 1.18
CA GLN A 41 10.00 5.49 0.08
C GLN A 41 8.78 5.86 -0.76
N THR A 42 7.69 6.29 -0.12
CA THR A 42 6.51 6.80 -0.81
C THR A 42 6.81 8.04 -1.66
N GLU A 43 7.56 9.01 -1.12
CA GLU A 43 7.98 10.21 -1.87
C GLU A 43 8.86 9.86 -3.08
N LEU A 44 9.81 8.94 -2.91
CA LEU A 44 10.66 8.46 -4.00
C LEU A 44 9.82 7.77 -5.07
N TRP A 45 8.86 6.94 -4.67
CA TRP A 45 7.96 6.28 -5.61
C TRP A 45 7.11 7.29 -6.39
N LEU A 46 6.57 8.33 -5.73
CA LEU A 46 5.83 9.41 -6.41
C LEU A 46 6.69 10.08 -7.50
N ARG A 47 7.95 10.42 -7.19
CA ARG A 47 8.90 11.01 -8.15
C ARG A 47 9.19 10.06 -9.31
N LEU A 48 9.40 8.77 -9.02
CA LEU A 48 9.64 7.72 -10.01
C LEU A 48 8.42 7.49 -10.92
N MET A 49 7.22 7.73 -10.39
CA MET A 49 5.97 7.72 -11.15
C MET A 49 5.74 9.05 -11.88
N GLY A 50 6.60 10.05 -11.76
CA GLY A 50 6.42 11.37 -12.38
C GLY A 50 5.22 12.13 -11.81
N ALA A 51 4.75 11.76 -10.62
CA ALA A 51 3.71 12.49 -9.90
C ALA A 51 4.33 13.69 -9.18
N GLY A 52 3.56 14.76 -9.06
CA GLY A 52 3.94 15.91 -8.23
C GLY A 52 4.09 15.51 -6.75
N PRO A 53 4.78 16.34 -5.95
CA PRO A 53 4.91 16.09 -4.52
C PRO A 53 3.53 16.03 -3.86
N GLN A 54 3.26 14.92 -3.17
CA GLN A 54 2.09 14.73 -2.32
C GLN A 54 2.57 14.40 -0.91
N PRO A 55 1.83 14.78 0.13
CA PRO A 55 2.19 14.42 1.50
C PRO A 55 2.28 12.89 1.63
N PRO A 56 3.31 12.36 2.31
CA PRO A 56 3.45 10.94 2.52
C PRO A 56 2.34 10.44 3.45
N THR A 57 1.30 9.83 2.87
CA THR A 57 0.23 9.16 3.59
C THR A 57 0.38 7.65 3.50
N SER A 58 -0.25 6.92 4.41
CA SER A 58 -0.31 5.45 4.37
C SER A 58 -1.15 4.92 3.20
N SER A 59 -1.94 5.77 2.54
CA SER A 59 -2.71 5.43 1.35
C SER A 59 -2.69 6.59 0.37
N LEU A 60 -2.30 6.31 -0.87
CA LEU A 60 -2.23 7.27 -1.97
C LEU A 60 -2.96 6.73 -3.19
N THR A 61 -3.54 7.65 -3.95
CA THR A 61 -4.19 7.37 -5.23
C THR A 61 -3.61 8.27 -6.30
N LEU A 62 -3.22 7.68 -7.43
CA LEU A 62 -2.75 8.37 -8.62
C LEU A 62 -3.64 7.97 -9.81
N ASP A 63 -4.22 8.96 -10.47
CA ASP A 63 -4.84 8.76 -11.78
C ASP A 63 -3.75 8.95 -12.86
N ARG A 64 -3.57 7.94 -13.71
CA ARG A 64 -2.58 7.96 -14.80
C ARG A 64 -3.11 7.29 -16.05
N ASP A 65 -3.25 8.08 -17.11
CA ASP A 65 -3.81 7.65 -18.39
C ASP A 65 -5.21 7.03 -18.21
N ARG A 66 -5.32 5.71 -18.40
CA ARG A 66 -6.54 4.91 -18.27
C ARG A 66 -6.61 4.12 -16.96
N ASP A 67 -5.60 4.27 -16.11
CA ASP A 67 -5.41 3.50 -14.90
C ASP A 67 -5.52 4.38 -13.67
N ARG A 68 -6.12 3.84 -12.61
CA ARG A 68 -6.01 4.37 -11.26
C ARG A 68 -5.10 3.46 -10.45
N ILE A 69 -4.05 4.04 -9.88
CA ILE A 69 -3.02 3.34 -9.11
C ILE A 69 -3.19 3.71 -7.65
N PHE A 70 -3.26 2.70 -6.79
CA PHE A 70 -3.32 2.85 -5.35
C PHE A 70 -2.04 2.29 -4.74
N LEU A 71 -1.44 3.05 -3.84
CA LEU A 71 -0.35 2.61 -2.99
C LEU A 71 -0.84 2.66 -1.54
N GLU A 72 -0.91 1.50 -0.89
CA GLU A 72 -1.24 1.38 0.53
C GLU A 72 -0.03 0.83 1.29
N GLN A 73 0.25 1.37 2.46
CA GLN A 73 1.30 0.93 3.36
C GLN A 73 0.64 0.26 4.57
N ASP A 74 0.88 -1.02 4.77
CA ASP A 74 0.30 -1.81 5.85
C ASP A 74 1.32 -2.85 6.36
N GLN A 75 1.50 -2.92 7.69
CA GLN A 75 2.41 -3.86 8.35
C GLN A 75 3.82 -3.93 7.73
N GLY A 76 4.39 -2.77 7.35
CA GLY A 76 5.72 -2.69 6.74
C GLY A 76 5.79 -3.18 5.28
N ARG A 77 4.65 -3.37 4.63
CA ARG A 77 4.55 -3.76 3.21
C ARG A 77 3.81 -2.70 2.41
N ALA A 78 4.32 -2.43 1.22
CA ALA A 78 3.62 -1.67 0.21
C ALA A 78 2.71 -2.59 -0.60
N ARG A 79 1.42 -2.24 -0.69
CA ARG A 79 0.45 -2.87 -1.57
C ARG A 79 0.19 -1.94 -2.74
N LEU A 80 0.39 -2.45 -3.95
CA LEU A 80 0.08 -1.75 -5.18
C LEU A 80 -1.13 -2.39 -5.83
N THR A 81 -2.12 -1.55 -6.09
CA THR A 81 -3.37 -1.95 -6.75
C THR A 81 -3.60 -1.05 -7.95
N LEU A 82 -3.85 -1.63 -9.12
CA LEU A 82 -4.22 -0.91 -10.33
C LEU A 82 -5.67 -1.26 -10.68
N ALA A 83 -6.43 -0.25 -11.07
CA ALA A 83 -7.79 -0.37 -11.57
C ALA A 83 -7.90 0.23 -12.96
N ARG A 84 -8.54 -0.49 -13.89
CA ARG A 84 -8.84 -0.03 -15.25
C ARG A 84 -10.31 -0.25 -15.55
N ARG A 85 -11.01 0.81 -15.98
CA ARG A 85 -12.42 0.72 -16.39
C ARG A 85 -12.58 -0.11 -17.64
N LEU A 86 -13.65 -0.91 -17.66
CA LEU A 86 -14.02 -1.79 -18.77
C LEU A 86 -15.49 -1.64 -19.17
N PRO A 87 -15.79 -1.60 -20.48
CA PRO A 87 -17.15 -1.76 -20.98
C PRO A 87 -17.76 -3.08 -20.51
N VAL A 88 -19.05 -3.08 -20.14
CA VAL A 88 -19.78 -4.26 -19.62
C VAL A 88 -19.55 -5.52 -20.48
N PRO A 89 -19.65 -5.47 -21.82
CA PRO A 89 -19.51 -6.68 -22.65
C PRO A 89 -18.13 -7.35 -22.56
N GLN A 90 -17.10 -6.61 -22.14
CA GLN A 90 -15.71 -7.07 -22.14
C GLN A 90 -15.24 -7.54 -20.75
N ARG A 91 -16.00 -7.29 -19.68
CA ARG A 91 -15.52 -7.48 -18.30
C ARG A 91 -15.10 -8.92 -18.02
N GLN A 92 -16.01 -9.87 -18.21
CA GLN A 92 -15.78 -11.27 -17.85
C GLN A 92 -14.68 -11.90 -18.72
N SER A 93 -14.74 -11.71 -20.04
CA SER A 93 -13.75 -12.27 -20.96
C SER A 93 -12.35 -11.70 -20.69
N THR A 94 -12.24 -10.40 -20.43
CA THR A 94 -10.97 -9.77 -20.08
C THR A 94 -10.43 -10.25 -18.72
N LEU A 95 -11.29 -10.44 -17.71
CA LEU A 95 -10.85 -11.04 -16.44
C LEU A 95 -10.31 -12.46 -16.64
N LEU A 96 -11.02 -13.31 -17.39
CA LEU A 96 -10.57 -14.69 -17.63
C LEU A 96 -9.22 -14.72 -18.37
N ARG A 97 -9.04 -13.86 -19.37
CA ARG A 97 -7.73 -13.69 -20.04
C ARG A 97 -6.65 -13.24 -19.06
N LEU A 98 -6.95 -12.29 -18.18
CA LEU A 98 -5.99 -11.84 -17.18
C LEU A 98 -5.59 -12.97 -16.24
N LEU A 99 -6.55 -13.73 -15.73
CA LEU A 99 -6.29 -14.85 -14.82
C LEU A 99 -5.39 -15.92 -15.46
N GLN A 100 -5.53 -16.18 -16.76
CA GLN A 100 -4.63 -17.10 -17.50
C GLN A 100 -3.17 -16.60 -17.53
N LEU A 101 -2.96 -15.29 -17.48
CA LEU A 101 -1.63 -14.67 -17.50
C LEU A 101 -1.00 -14.52 -16.11
N LEU A 102 -1.73 -14.74 -15.02
CA LEU A 102 -1.22 -14.60 -13.64
C LEU A 102 -0.37 -15.79 -13.20
N GLN A 103 0.68 -16.08 -13.96
CA GLN A 103 1.72 -17.02 -13.57
C GLN A 103 2.71 -16.35 -12.59
N PRO A 104 3.44 -17.10 -11.75
CA PRO A 104 4.40 -16.54 -10.79
C PRO A 104 5.41 -15.56 -11.43
N GLU A 105 5.82 -15.81 -12.67
CA GLU A 105 6.76 -15.00 -13.43
C GLU A 105 6.19 -13.62 -13.79
N ALA A 106 4.87 -13.50 -13.93
CA ALA A 106 4.21 -12.25 -14.27
C ALA A 106 4.38 -11.18 -13.19
N GLY A 107 4.41 -11.60 -11.92
CA GLY A 107 4.75 -10.76 -10.77
C GLY A 107 6.25 -10.73 -10.45
N GLY A 108 7.04 -11.57 -11.11
CA GLY A 108 8.44 -11.90 -10.77
C GLY A 108 8.57 -12.40 -9.34
N GLY A 109 7.80 -13.44 -9.01
CA GLY A 109 7.78 -14.09 -7.70
C GLY A 109 6.83 -13.46 -6.69
N ILE A 110 6.30 -12.27 -6.96
CA ILE A 110 5.29 -11.62 -6.09
C ILE A 110 3.88 -12.10 -6.51
N PRO A 111 3.08 -12.65 -5.59
CA PRO A 111 1.73 -13.11 -5.90
C PRO A 111 0.83 -11.95 -6.36
N LEU A 112 0.25 -12.11 -7.56
CA LEU A 112 -0.74 -11.20 -8.11
C LEU A 112 -2.15 -11.73 -7.88
N ARG A 113 -3.08 -10.82 -7.57
CA ARG A 113 -4.51 -11.11 -7.52
C ARG A 113 -5.23 -10.20 -8.50
N ALA A 114 -6.23 -10.73 -9.20
CA ALA A 114 -7.09 -9.93 -10.06
C ALA A 114 -8.56 -10.25 -9.84
N TRP A 115 -9.41 -9.23 -10.00
CA TRP A 115 -10.85 -9.35 -9.81
C TRP A 115 -11.59 -8.23 -10.54
N LEU A 116 -12.91 -8.38 -10.68
CA LEU A 116 -13.79 -7.29 -11.12
C LEU A 116 -14.47 -6.69 -9.89
N ALA A 117 -14.52 -5.36 -9.82
CA ALA A 117 -15.33 -4.64 -8.86
C ALA A 117 -15.89 -3.38 -9.50
N GLY A 118 -17.23 -3.23 -9.46
CA GLY A 118 -17.94 -2.18 -10.16
C GLY A 118 -17.75 -2.28 -11.68
N ASP A 119 -17.27 -1.20 -12.29
CA ASP A 119 -16.98 -1.10 -13.72
C ASP A 119 -15.51 -1.34 -14.09
N ALA A 120 -14.68 -1.73 -13.13
CA ALA A 120 -13.24 -1.85 -13.31
C ALA A 120 -12.73 -3.27 -13.10
N LEU A 121 -11.67 -3.57 -13.86
CA LEU A 121 -10.77 -4.69 -13.63
C LEU A 121 -9.65 -4.23 -12.72
N TRP A 122 -9.39 -5.03 -11.69
CA TRP A 122 -8.43 -4.74 -10.65
C TRP A 122 -7.31 -5.77 -10.70
N ILE A 123 -6.08 -5.32 -10.43
CA ILE A 123 -4.93 -6.18 -10.17
C ILE A 123 -4.17 -5.63 -8.96
N SER A 124 -3.76 -6.51 -8.04
CA SER A 124 -3.08 -6.11 -6.81
C SER A 124 -1.98 -7.09 -6.42
N ALA A 125 -0.96 -6.56 -5.77
CA ALA A 125 0.12 -7.32 -5.14
C ALA A 125 0.66 -6.56 -3.93
N ALA A 126 1.07 -7.32 -2.92
CA ALA A 126 1.83 -6.81 -1.78
C ALA A 126 3.31 -7.08 -2.03
N ALA A 127 4.12 -6.02 -2.10
CA ALA A 127 5.55 -6.15 -2.21
C ALA A 127 6.13 -6.81 -0.93
N PRO A 128 7.28 -7.49 -1.03
CA PRO A 128 7.98 -8.02 0.14
C PRO A 128 8.27 -6.93 1.18
N PRO A 129 8.44 -7.28 2.47
CA PRO A 129 9.01 -6.35 3.44
C PRO A 129 10.37 -5.89 2.94
N ASP A 130 10.77 -4.68 3.32
CA ASP A 130 12.06 -4.06 2.94
C ASP A 130 12.23 -3.75 1.44
N SER A 131 11.19 -3.98 0.63
CA SER A 131 11.17 -3.52 -0.76
C SER A 131 11.11 -1.99 -0.83
N GLY A 132 11.87 -1.43 -1.76
CA GLY A 132 11.89 0.01 -2.00
C GLY A 132 11.07 0.47 -3.20
N ALA A 133 10.96 1.78 -3.35
CA ALA A 133 10.25 2.52 -4.40
C ALA A 133 10.54 2.01 -5.82
N GLU A 134 11.77 1.58 -6.10
CA GLU A 134 12.14 1.01 -7.39
C GLU A 134 11.45 -0.33 -7.68
N GLN A 135 11.39 -1.21 -6.68
CA GLN A 135 10.68 -2.48 -6.80
C GLN A 135 9.17 -2.25 -6.92
N TRP A 136 8.64 -1.26 -6.18
CA TRP A 136 7.25 -0.86 -6.27
C TRP A 136 6.92 -0.33 -7.68
N ARG A 137 7.78 0.52 -8.25
CA ARG A 137 7.64 0.99 -9.64
C ARG A 137 7.65 -0.20 -10.61
N GLU A 138 8.57 -1.14 -10.46
CA GLU A 138 8.64 -2.30 -11.36
C GLU A 138 7.38 -3.18 -11.25
N LEU A 139 6.86 -3.37 -10.05
CA LEU A 139 5.62 -4.10 -9.82
C LEU A 139 4.43 -3.42 -10.50
N ALA A 140 4.28 -2.09 -10.33
CA ALA A 140 3.25 -1.32 -11.02
C ALA A 140 3.40 -1.41 -12.56
N ARG A 141 4.64 -1.38 -13.06
CA ARG A 141 4.94 -1.53 -14.50
C ARG A 141 4.53 -2.91 -15.01
N ARG A 142 4.81 -3.99 -14.27
CA ARG A 142 4.37 -5.36 -14.60
C ARG A 142 2.86 -5.48 -14.62
N GLN A 143 2.19 -4.98 -13.60
CA GLN A 143 0.72 -4.96 -13.51
C GLN A 143 0.10 -4.23 -14.70
N ARG A 144 0.62 -3.04 -15.06
CA ARG A 144 0.15 -2.29 -16.22
C ARG A 144 0.35 -3.04 -17.54
N ARG A 145 1.51 -3.67 -17.76
CA ARG A 145 1.76 -4.48 -18.96
C ARG A 145 0.78 -5.65 -19.10
N LEU A 146 0.40 -6.30 -17.99
CA LEU A 146 -0.61 -7.35 -18.00
C LEU A 146 -1.98 -6.79 -18.41
N LEU A 147 -2.38 -5.65 -17.85
CA LEU A 147 -3.61 -4.97 -18.22
C LEU A 147 -3.60 -4.52 -19.68
N ASP A 148 -2.47 -4.05 -20.21
CA ASP A 148 -2.36 -3.67 -21.63
C ASP A 148 -2.56 -4.87 -22.55
N ARG A 149 -1.89 -5.99 -22.25
CA ARG A 149 -1.96 -7.23 -23.05
C ARG A 149 -3.38 -7.81 -23.17
N VAL A 150 -4.17 -7.79 -22.10
CA VAL A 150 -5.55 -8.32 -22.12
C VAL A 150 -6.55 -7.39 -22.78
N MET A 151 -6.18 -6.12 -22.96
CA MET A 151 -7.01 -5.08 -23.59
C MET A 151 -6.74 -4.98 -25.10
N GLU A 152 -5.54 -5.32 -25.54
CA GLU A 152 -5.15 -5.31 -26.96
C GLU A 152 -5.64 -6.54 -27.74
N ASN A 153 -6.06 -7.62 -27.06
CA ASN A 153 -6.54 -8.87 -27.67
C ASN A 153 -8.04 -9.18 -27.41
N PRO A 154 -8.98 -8.35 -27.86
CA PRO A 154 -10.41 -8.67 -27.74
C PRO A 154 -10.87 -9.80 -28.67
N HIS A 155 -10.12 -10.15 -29.73
CA HIS A 155 -10.55 -11.04 -30.82
C HIS A 155 -9.49 -12.06 -31.25
N GLU A 156 -9.29 -13.15 -30.52
CA GLU A 156 -8.60 -14.35 -31.08
C GLU A 156 -9.30 -15.68 -30.81
N ASN A 157 -10.42 -15.72 -30.08
CA ASN A 157 -11.18 -16.96 -29.86
C ASN A 157 -12.49 -16.94 -30.64
N GLY A 158 -12.35 -17.03 -31.96
CA GLY A 158 -13.45 -17.21 -32.90
C GLY A 158 -12.98 -18.08 -34.06
N GLN A 159 -12.60 -19.33 -33.77
CA GLN A 159 -12.45 -20.42 -34.73
C GLN A 159 -12.78 -21.74 -34.05
#